data_AF-A0A927BBC3-F1
#
_entry.id   AF-A0A927BBC3-F1
#
_cell.length_a   1.000
_cell.length_b   1.000
_cell.length_c   1.000
_cell.angle_alpha   90.00
_cell.angle_beta   90.00
_cell.angle_gamma   90.00
#
_symmetry.space_group_name_H-M   'P 1'
#
loop_
_entity.id
_entity.type
_entity.pdbx_description
1 polymer ?
#
loop_
_entity_poly.entity_id
_entity_poly.type
_entity_poly.pdbx_seq_one_letter_code
_entity_poly.pdbx_strand_id
1 'polypeptide(L)'
;MICPQTGRRATILYLRSGTGIFAHREAFTQEHLYYDSRLEAKRFRGLARYFAVDRIWEEQYRKGRKTSYRGKPTKWYAALLQLEQRSAATVPKLLRMLNGY
;
A
#
# COMPACT_ATOMS: atom_id res chain seq x y z
N MET A 1 20.88 -7.79 8.42
CA MET A 1 20.84 -7.62 9.88
C MET A 1 20.75 -8.99 10.54
N ILE A 2 21.13 -9.16 11.81
CA ILE A 2 20.91 -10.40 12.56
C ILE A 2 19.79 -10.14 13.57
N CYS A 3 18.81 -11.03 13.64
CA CYS A 3 17.72 -10.92 14.61
C CYS A 3 18.23 -11.23 16.03
N PRO A 4 17.96 -10.36 17.02
CA PRO A 4 18.44 -10.58 18.39
C PRO A 4 17.81 -11.81 19.07
N GLN A 5 16.55 -12.13 18.72
CA GLN A 5 15.82 -13.22 19.38
C GLN A 5 16.08 -14.60 18.78
N THR A 6 16.22 -14.70 17.44
CA THR A 6 16.39 -15.99 16.75
C THR A 6 17.82 -16.26 16.27
N GLY A 7 18.71 -15.26 16.31
CA GLY A 7 20.06 -15.35 15.77
C GLY A 7 20.14 -15.45 14.24
N ARG A 8 19.00 -15.42 13.54
CA ARG A 8 18.97 -15.59 12.08
C ARG A 8 19.24 -14.29 11.35
N ARG A 9 19.86 -14.37 10.17
CA ARG A 9 19.95 -13.22 9.27
C ARG A 9 18.56 -12.84 8.77
N ALA A 10 18.24 -11.56 8.88
CA ALA A 10 16.98 -10.97 8.46
C ALA A 10 17.24 -9.69 7.65
N THR A 11 16.44 -9.49 6.61
CA THR A 11 16.40 -8.23 5.84
C THR A 11 15.48 -7.22 6.51
N ILE A 12 14.41 -7.71 7.15
CA ILE A 12 13.39 -6.91 7.83
C ILE A 12 13.17 -7.51 9.21
N LEU A 13 13.13 -6.66 10.23
CA LEU A 13 12.64 -7.01 11.56
C LEU A 13 11.26 -6.39 11.75
N TYR A 14 10.40 -7.12 12.44
CA TYR A 14 9.02 -6.74 12.70
C TYR A 14 8.86 -6.39 14.18
N LEU A 15 8.09 -5.33 14.45
CA LEU A 15 7.63 -4.99 15.80
C LEU A 15 6.20 -5.49 15.95
N ARG A 16 5.97 -6.38 16.92
CA ARG A 16 4.61 -6.76 17.33
C ARG A 16 4.16 -5.81 18.43
N SER A 17 2.91 -5.38 18.38
CA SER A 17 2.32 -4.57 19.44
C SER A 17 2.49 -5.27 20.79
N GLY A 18 2.96 -4.56 21.82
CA GLY A 18 3.15 -5.11 23.16
C GLY A 18 4.42 -5.93 23.41
N THR A 19 5.27 -6.22 22.42
CA THR A 19 6.59 -6.86 22.71
C THR A 19 7.69 -5.84 22.94
N GLY A 20 7.62 -4.66 22.30
CA GLY A 20 8.66 -3.64 22.37
C GLY A 20 9.99 -4.04 21.68
N ILE A 21 10.02 -5.19 20.99
CA ILE A 21 11.22 -5.76 20.39
C ILE A 21 11.01 -5.95 18.88
N PHE A 22 11.99 -5.50 18.10
CA PHE A 22 12.09 -5.81 16.68
C PHE A 22 12.73 -7.19 16.49
N ALA A 23 11.97 -8.14 15.95
CA ALA A 23 12.43 -9.52 15.77
C ALA A 23 12.08 -10.10 14.39
N HIS A 24 12.70 -11.23 14.06
CA HIS A 24 12.36 -12.00 12.87
C HIS A 24 10.94 -12.55 12.98
N ARG A 25 10.23 -12.70 11.86
CA ARG A 25 8.82 -13.17 11.86
C ARG A 25 8.61 -14.50 12.60
N GLU A 26 9.62 -15.38 12.57
CA GLU A 26 9.56 -16.70 13.21
C GLU A 26 9.85 -16.66 14.70
N ALA A 27 10.26 -15.51 15.23
CA ALA A 27 10.36 -15.32 16.67
C ALA A 27 8.97 -15.30 17.34
N PHE A 28 7.93 -14.98 16.57
CA PHE A 28 6.53 -14.95 17.02
C PHE A 28 5.86 -16.30 16.72
N THR A 29 6.20 -17.33 17.51
CA THR A 29 5.73 -18.72 17.30
C THR A 29 4.30 -18.94 17.78
N GLN A 30 3.93 -18.36 18.93
CA GLN A 30 2.58 -18.47 19.49
C GLN A 30 1.58 -17.55 18.77
N GLU A 31 2.08 -16.44 18.22
CA GLU A 31 1.28 -15.42 17.57
C GLU A 31 1.92 -14.99 16.26
N HIS A 32 1.72 -15.80 15.25
CA HIS A 32 2.31 -15.56 13.94
C HIS A 32 1.86 -14.21 13.37
N LEU A 33 2.84 -13.46 12.86
CA LEU A 33 2.58 -12.29 12.03
C LEU A 33 2.05 -12.77 10.67
N TYR A 34 0.76 -12.57 10.46
CA TYR A 34 0.09 -12.90 9.20
C TYR A 34 -0.04 -11.68 8.31
N TYR A 35 0.11 -11.89 7.01
CA TYR A 35 -0.36 -10.93 6.02
C TYR A 35 -1.90 -10.93 6.03
N ASP A 36 -2.52 -9.77 5.75
CA ASP A 36 -3.98 -9.62 5.70
C ASP A 36 -4.64 -10.66 4.78
N SER A 37 -4.00 -10.96 3.64
CA SER A 37 -4.46 -11.98 2.68
C SER A 37 -4.52 -13.41 3.22
N ARG A 38 -3.82 -13.69 4.33
CA ARG A 38 -3.87 -14.97 5.05
C ARG A 38 -4.96 -14.96 6.13
N LEU A 39 -5.34 -13.80 6.65
CA LEU A 39 -6.48 -13.64 7.55
C LEU A 39 -7.81 -13.75 6.79
N GLU A 40 -7.81 -13.41 5.50
CA GLU A 40 -8.97 -13.55 4.62
C GLU A 40 -9.22 -15.00 4.18
N ALA A 41 -10.48 -15.45 4.28
CA ALA A 41 -10.90 -16.69 3.67
C ALA A 41 -10.69 -16.64 2.14
N LYS A 42 -10.27 -17.75 1.52
CA LYS A 42 -9.92 -17.79 0.08
C LYS A 42 -11.01 -17.22 -0.83
N ARG A 43 -12.28 -17.50 -0.53
CA ARG A 43 -13.44 -17.01 -1.28
C ARG A 43 -13.64 -15.48 -1.23
N PHE A 44 -13.05 -14.83 -0.24
CA PHE A 44 -13.13 -13.38 -0.03
C PHE A 44 -11.81 -12.67 -0.34
N ARG A 45 -10.81 -13.38 -0.86
CA ARG A 45 -9.54 -12.73 -1.23
C ARG A 45 -9.78 -11.66 -2.28
N GLY A 46 -9.34 -10.45 -1.98
CA GLY A 46 -9.51 -9.30 -2.85
C GLY A 46 -10.76 -8.47 -2.58
N LEU A 47 -11.69 -8.94 -1.72
CA LEU A 47 -12.77 -8.08 -1.23
C LEU A 47 -12.22 -6.96 -0.35
N ALA A 48 -11.26 -7.27 0.53
CA ALA A 48 -10.63 -6.26 1.37
C ALA A 48 -9.94 -5.15 0.56
N ARG A 49 -9.50 -5.45 -0.67
CA ARG A 49 -8.87 -4.45 -1.56
C ARG A 49 -9.82 -3.32 -1.92
N TYR A 50 -11.14 -3.56 -2.03
CA TYR A 50 -12.12 -2.51 -2.29
C TYR A 50 -12.25 -1.53 -1.13
N PHE A 51 -12.01 -2.01 0.09
CA PHE A 51 -12.07 -1.21 1.32
C PHE A 51 -10.70 -0.68 1.75
N ALA A 52 -9.62 -1.10 1.09
CA ALA A 52 -8.25 -0.67 1.38
C ALA A 52 -7.89 0.67 0.69
N VAL A 53 -8.86 1.60 0.57
CA VAL A 53 -8.68 2.87 -0.15
C VAL A 53 -7.55 3.68 0.45
N ASP A 54 -7.49 3.78 1.78
CA ASP A 54 -6.44 4.51 2.49
C ASP A 54 -5.06 3.93 2.23
N ARG A 55 -4.93 2.60 2.26
CA ARG A 55 -3.66 1.91 1.96
C ARG A 55 -3.22 2.14 0.52
N ILE A 56 -4.16 2.06 -0.43
CA ILE A 56 -3.87 2.33 -1.85
C ILE A 56 -3.41 3.78 -1.99
N TRP A 57 -4.08 4.72 -1.33
CA TRP A 57 -3.72 6.13 -1.30
C TRP A 57 -2.30 6.34 -0.74
N GLU A 58 -1.99 5.76 0.42
CA GLU A 58 -0.66 5.82 1.04
C GLU A 58 0.44 5.23 0.13
N GLU A 59 0.15 4.11 -0.54
CA GLU A 59 1.06 3.50 -1.51
C GLU A 59 1.28 4.40 -2.73
N GLN A 60 0.24 5.09 -3.22
CA GLN A 60 0.38 6.03 -4.33
C GLN A 60 1.21 7.24 -3.90
N TYR A 61 0.90 7.84 -2.75
CA TYR A 61 1.45 9.13 -2.28
C TYR A 61 2.58 9.01 -1.26
N ARG A 62 3.39 7.95 -1.36
CA ARG A 62 4.55 7.78 -0.47
C ARG A 62 5.55 8.92 -0.65
N LYS A 63 5.82 9.66 0.42
CA LYS A 63 6.82 10.75 0.45
C LYS A 63 8.17 10.27 -0.11
N GLY A 64 8.74 11.01 -1.04
CA GLY A 64 10.03 10.71 -1.66
C GLY A 64 9.98 9.76 -2.87
N ARG A 65 8.78 9.40 -3.37
CA ARG A 65 8.64 8.64 -4.61
C ARG A 65 9.15 9.47 -5.80
N LYS A 66 10.04 8.89 -6.61
CA LYS A 66 10.58 9.55 -7.81
C LYS A 66 9.52 9.65 -8.90
N THR A 67 9.30 10.86 -9.42
CA THR A 67 8.38 11.12 -10.55
C THR A 67 9.03 10.81 -11.89
N SER A 68 10.35 10.99 -12.00
CA SER A 68 11.11 10.74 -13.22
C SER A 68 12.39 9.92 -13.02
N TYR A 69 12.81 9.23 -14.06
CA TYR A 69 14.12 8.59 -14.18
C TYR A 69 14.74 8.95 -15.53
N ARG A 70 15.95 9.52 -15.53
CA ARG A 70 16.63 10.02 -16.75
C ARG A 70 15.74 10.99 -17.57
N GLY A 71 15.06 11.90 -16.90
CA GLY A 71 14.12 12.85 -17.51
C GLY A 71 12.81 12.26 -18.01
N LYS A 72 12.63 10.93 -17.99
CA LYS A 72 11.39 10.27 -18.39
C LYS A 72 10.48 10.03 -17.18
N PRO A 73 9.16 10.23 -17.28
CA PRO A 73 8.26 9.93 -16.18
C PRO A 73 8.31 8.43 -15.85
N THR A 74 8.21 8.10 -14.56
CA THR A 74 8.05 6.70 -14.15
C THR A 74 6.69 6.18 -14.61
N LYS A 75 6.54 4.86 -14.77
CA LYS A 75 5.27 4.24 -15.18
C LYS A 75 4.10 4.68 -14.29
N TRP A 76 4.34 4.75 -12.98
CA TRP A 76 3.36 5.22 -12.01
C TRP A 76 2.98 6.69 -12.26
N TYR A 77 3.98 7.57 -12.40
CA TYR A 77 3.73 8.99 -12.59
C TYR A 77 3.02 9.27 -13.92
N ALA A 78 3.39 8.56 -14.98
CA ALA A 78 2.69 8.63 -16.26
C ALA A 78 1.22 8.21 -16.15
N ALA A 79 0.92 7.13 -15.41
CA ALA A 79 -0.45 6.69 -15.16
C ALA A 79 -1.26 7.71 -14.35
N LEU A 80 -0.62 8.35 -13.35
CA LEU A 80 -1.23 9.42 -12.57
C LEU A 80 -1.58 10.63 -13.44
N LEU A 81 -0.65 11.11 -14.28
CA LEU A 81 -0.91 12.22 -15.20
C LEU A 81 -2.07 11.92 -16.17
N GLN A 82 -2.17 10.68 -16.66
CA GLN A 82 -3.30 10.27 -17.49
C GLN A 82 -4.63 10.28 -16.73
N LEU A 83 -4.62 9.84 -15.47
CA LEU A 83 -5.82 9.90 -14.61
C LEU A 83 -6.24 11.35 -14.35
N GLU A 84 -5.28 12.23 -14.04
CA GLU A 84 -5.53 13.66 -13.85
C GLU A 84 -6.15 14.29 -15.10
N GLN A 85 -5.59 14.03 -16.28
CA GLN A 85 -6.14 14.53 -17.55
C GLN A 85 -7.58 14.05 -17.79
N ARG A 86 -7.86 12.76 -17.56
CA ARG A 86 -9.20 12.20 -17.72
C ARG A 86 -10.18 12.79 -16.70
N SER A 87 -9.73 12.98 -15.46
CA SER A 87 -10.55 13.58 -14.41
C SER A 87 -10.91 15.03 -14.77
N ALA A 88 -9.93 15.84 -15.21
CA ALA A 88 -10.15 17.22 -15.61
C ALA A 88 -11.14 17.33 -16.78
N ALA A 89 -11.09 16.40 -17.74
CA ALA A 89 -12.05 16.33 -18.83
C ALA A 89 -13.48 15.96 -18.37
N THR A 90 -13.61 15.22 -17.28
CA THR A 90 -14.90 14.70 -16.77
C THR A 90 -15.59 15.69 -15.82
N VAL A 91 -14.83 16.51 -15.09
CA VAL A 91 -15.34 17.47 -14.09
C VAL A 91 -16.45 18.39 -14.63
N PRO A 92 -16.34 19.01 -15.81
CA PRO A 92 -17.40 19.88 -16.33
C PRO A 92 -18.73 19.14 -16.55
N LYS A 93 -18.67 17.86 -16.97
CA LYS A 93 -19.87 17.03 -17.15
C LYS A 93 -20.54 16.72 -15.82
N LEU A 94 -19.75 16.36 -14.81
CA LEU A 94 -20.25 16.11 -13.46
C LEU A 94 -20.86 17.37 -12.83
N LEU A 95 -20.22 18.53 -13.00
CA LEU A 95 -20.74 19.80 -12.49
C LEU A 95 -22.09 20.17 -13.12
N ARG A 96 -22.28 19.91 -14.42
CA ARG A 96 -23.59 20.07 -15.08
C ARG A 96 -24.65 19.16 -14.48
N MET A 97 -24.32 17.88 -14.29
CA MET A 97 -25.24 16.90 -13.68
C MET A 97 -25.63 17.26 -12.24
N LEU A 98 -24.70 17.81 -11.46
CA LEU A 98 -24.96 18.24 -10.07
C LEU A 98 -25.80 19.52 -10.00
N ASN A 99 -25.63 20.44 -10.97
CA ASN A 99 -26.33 21.73 -11.00
C ASN A 99 -27.70 21.67 -11.70
N GLY A 100 -28.21 20.48 -12.00
CA GLY A 100 -29.60 20.30 -12.44
C GLY A 100 -29.92 20.76 -13.87
N TYR A 101 -28.95 20.68 -14.79
CA TYR A 101 -29.19 20.81 -16.24
C TYR A 101 -28.73 19.57 -17.01
#